data_AF-A0A483CNR7-F1
#
_entry.id   AF-A0A483CNR7-F1
#
_cell.length_a   1.000
_cell.length_b   1.000
_cell.length_c   1.000
_cell.angle_alpha   90.00
_cell.angle_beta   90.00
_cell.angle_gamma   90.00
#
_symmetry.space_group_name_H-M   'P 1'
#
loop_
_entity.id
_entity.type
_entity.pdbx_description
1 polymer ?
#
loop_
_entity_poly.entity_id
_entity_poly.type
_entity_poly.pdbx_seq_one_letter_code
_entity_poly.pdbx_strand_id
1 'polypeptide(L)'
;MQGFTRSFRYRRSIALLALLLVADLATTRLVLATGGVELNPFTAPHTATLAGHLLYLAPLWGALFVAATGAAAWCDTRIPDSGLLVWVPICILYAVPVVHNLLVIWGLF
;
A
#
# COMPACT_ATOMS: atom_id res chain seq x y z
N MET A 1 21.97 -21.32 1.49
CA MET A 1 20.73 -21.31 0.67
C MET A 1 19.55 -20.61 1.33
N GLN A 2 19.38 -20.65 2.66
CA GLN A 2 18.24 -20.01 3.36
C GLN A 2 18.17 -18.47 3.29
N GLY A 3 19.30 -17.76 3.14
CA GLY A 3 19.30 -16.30 3.00
C GLY A 3 18.79 -15.79 1.64
N PHE A 4 18.95 -16.58 0.58
CA PHE A 4 18.52 -16.21 -0.79
C PHE A 4 17.00 -16.23 -0.93
N THR A 5 16.34 -17.24 -0.33
CA THR A 5 14.88 -17.38 -0.33
C THR A 5 14.16 -16.31 0.49
N ARG A 6 14.73 -15.87 1.63
CA ARG A 6 14.19 -14.76 2.44
C ARG A 6 14.21 -13.43 1.69
N SER A 7 15.37 -13.09 1.09
CA SER A 7 15.54 -11.87 0.29
C SER A 7 14.58 -11.81 -0.90
N PHE A 8 14.29 -12.96 -1.51
CA PHE A 8 13.37 -13.03 -2.65
C PHE A 8 11.89 -12.88 -2.24
N ARG A 9 11.49 -13.41 -1.08
CA ARG A 9 10.12 -13.27 -0.56
C ARG A 9 9.78 -11.84 -0.16
N TYR A 10 10.68 -11.15 0.53
CA TYR A 10 10.46 -9.73 0.87
C TYR A 10 10.39 -8.85 -0.36
N ARG A 11 11.21 -9.13 -1.39
CA ARG A 11 11.11 -8.42 -2.67
C ARG A 11 9.73 -8.53 -3.29
N ARG A 12 9.08 -9.70 -3.21
CA ARG A 12 7.70 -9.89 -3.68
C ARG A 12 6.69 -9.08 -2.86
N SER A 13 6.78 -9.13 -1.53
CA SER A 13 5.88 -8.37 -0.65
C SER A 13 6.04 -6.86 -0.82
N ILE A 14 7.28 -6.38 -0.94
CA ILE A 14 7.60 -4.97 -1.22
C ILE A 14 7.04 -4.56 -2.58
N ALA A 15 7.26 -5.36 -3.63
CA ALA A 15 6.73 -5.08 -4.95
C ALA A 15 5.20 -5.08 -4.98
N LEU A 16 4.56 -6.02 -4.28
CA LEU A 16 3.11 -6.07 -4.15
C LEU A 16 2.57 -4.84 -3.42
N LEU A 17 3.17 -4.45 -2.29
CA LEU A 17 2.76 -3.25 -1.58
C LEU A 17 2.95 -2.00 -2.45
N ALA A 18 4.08 -1.86 -3.13
CA ALA A 18 4.32 -0.74 -4.04
C ALA A 18 3.27 -0.68 -5.15
N LEU A 19 2.91 -1.82 -5.73
CA LEU A 19 1.86 -1.92 -6.74
C LEU A 19 0.50 -1.51 -6.17
N LEU A 20 0.14 -1.99 -4.97
CA LEU A 20 -1.11 -1.63 -4.31
C LEU A 20 -1.19 -0.12 -4.02
N LEU A 21 -0.10 0.50 -3.54
CA LEU A 21 -0.05 1.93 -3.27
C LEU A 21 -0.19 2.77 -4.55
N VAL A 22 0.47 2.36 -5.63
CA VAL A 22 0.32 3.02 -6.95
C VAL A 22 -1.08 2.82 -7.51
N ALA A 23 -1.65 1.62 -7.38
CA ALA A 23 -3.00 1.30 -7.82
C ALA A 23 -4.05 2.08 -7.03
N ASP A 24 -3.87 2.24 -5.71
CA ASP A 24 -4.74 3.03 -4.84
C ASP A 24 -4.75 4.48 -5.32
N LEU A 25 -3.58 5.09 -5.47
CA LEU A 25 -3.44 6.43 -6.02
C LEU A 25 -4.12 6.57 -7.40
N ALA A 26 -3.85 5.64 -8.32
CA ALA A 26 -4.40 5.69 -9.67
C ALA A 26 -5.93 5.57 -9.68
N THR A 27 -6.48 4.63 -8.90
CA THR A 27 -7.92 4.39 -8.82
C THR A 27 -8.64 5.54 -8.11
N THR A 28 -8.08 6.10 -7.03
CA THR A 28 -8.60 7.32 -6.39
C THR A 28 -8.63 8.48 -7.39
N ARG A 29 -7.56 8.67 -8.18
CA ARG A 29 -7.53 9.73 -9.20
C ARG A 29 -8.61 9.53 -10.27
N LEU A 30 -8.90 8.29 -10.65
CA LEU A 30 -9.97 7.99 -11.60
C LEU A 30 -11.36 8.27 -10.99
N VAL A 31 -11.61 7.84 -9.76
CA VAL A 31 -12.86 8.14 -9.02
C VAL A 31 -13.10 9.65 -8.93
N LEU A 32 -12.08 10.43 -8.57
CA LEU A 32 -12.16 11.89 -8.52
C LEU A 32 -12.39 12.52 -9.89
N ALA A 33 -11.77 11.98 -10.95
CA ALA A 33 -11.96 12.46 -12.31
C ALA A 33 -13.38 12.24 -12.84
N THR A 34 -14.09 11.22 -12.35
CA THR A 34 -15.50 10.95 -12.67
C THR A 34 -16.49 11.69 -11.77
N GLY A 35 -16.03 12.63 -10.95
CA GLY A 35 -16.88 13.42 -10.04
C GLY A 35 -17.17 12.75 -8.68
N GLY A 36 -16.49 11.65 -8.37
CA GLY A 36 -16.54 11.02 -7.05
C GLY A 36 -15.78 11.84 -5.99
N VAL A 37 -15.80 11.34 -4.75
CA VAL A 37 -15.19 12.01 -3.59
C VAL A 37 -14.20 11.09 -2.88
N GLU A 38 -13.15 11.67 -2.33
CA GLU A 38 -12.21 10.96 -1.44
C GLU A 38 -12.87 10.79 -0.07
N LEU A 39 -13.03 9.53 0.37
CA LEU A 39 -13.69 9.21 1.64
C LEU A 39 -12.75 9.35 2.85
N ASN A 40 -11.44 9.26 2.65
CA ASN A 40 -10.49 9.45 3.72
C ASN A 40 -10.38 10.94 4.09
N PRO A 41 -10.84 11.35 5.29
CA PRO A 41 -10.86 12.76 5.68
C PRO A 41 -9.47 13.37 5.81
N PHE A 42 -8.43 12.55 6.01
CA PHE A 42 -7.05 13.02 6.11
C PHE A 42 -6.41 13.24 4.74
N THR A 43 -6.82 12.47 3.73
CA THR A 43 -6.28 12.57 2.37
C THR A 43 -7.07 13.55 1.52
N ALA A 44 -8.38 13.66 1.72
CA ALA A 44 -9.29 14.51 0.95
C ALA A 44 -8.82 15.97 0.75
N PRO A 45 -8.24 16.67 1.75
CA PRO A 45 -7.75 18.03 1.57
C PRO A 45 -6.59 18.16 0.57
N HIS A 46 -5.91 17.06 0.26
CA HIS A 46 -4.70 17.03 -0.54
C HIS A 46 -4.93 16.49 -1.96
N THR A 47 -6.15 16.05 -2.30
CA THR A 47 -6.44 15.39 -3.59
C THR A 47 -6.75 16.35 -4.75
N ALA A 48 -6.78 17.67 -4.50
CA ALA A 48 -7.05 18.68 -5.54
C ALA A 48 -6.07 18.60 -6.72
N THR A 49 -4.80 18.28 -6.45
CA THR A 49 -3.78 18.05 -7.49
C THR A 49 -3.04 16.75 -7.24
N LEU A 50 -2.50 16.14 -8.30
CA LEU A 50 -1.67 14.95 -8.17
C LEU A 50 -0.43 15.21 -7.31
N ALA A 51 0.19 16.38 -7.47
CA ALA A 51 1.36 16.77 -6.69
C ALA A 51 1.04 16.90 -5.20
N GLY A 52 -0.07 17.56 -4.83
CA GLY A 52 -0.53 17.64 -3.45
C GLY A 52 -0.80 16.27 -2.84
N HIS A 53 -1.43 15.39 -3.62
CA HIS A 53 -1.75 14.04 -3.19
C HIS A 53 -0.48 13.21 -2.92
N LEU A 54 0.50 13.27 -3.83
CA LEU A 54 1.79 12.61 -3.70
C LEU A 54 2.63 13.18 -2.54
N LEU A 55 2.66 14.50 -2.36
CA LEU A 55 3.42 15.13 -1.28
C LEU A 55 2.90 14.71 0.10
N TYR A 56 1.59 14.48 0.23
CA TYR A 56 0.99 13.95 1.45
C TYR A 56 1.29 12.45 1.65
N LEU A 57 1.15 11.63 0.60
CA LEU A 57 1.28 10.17 0.71
C LEU A 57 2.72 9.65 0.72
N ALA A 58 3.63 10.26 -0.04
CA ALA A 58 4.99 9.74 -0.20
C ALA A 58 5.77 9.57 1.12
N PRO A 59 5.71 10.52 2.08
CA PRO A 59 6.34 10.34 3.39
C PRO A 59 5.76 9.15 4.16
N LEU A 60 4.43 8.96 4.11
CA LEU A 60 3.74 7.85 4.77
C LEU A 60 4.14 6.50 4.17
N TRP A 61 4.20 6.43 2.83
CA TRP A 61 4.66 5.23 2.12
C TRP A 61 6.10 4.89 2.49
N GLY A 62 7.00 5.88 2.49
CA GLY A 62 8.40 5.69 2.88
C GLY A 62 8.53 5.17 4.31
N ALA A 63 7.83 5.79 5.27
CA ALA A 63 7.82 5.34 6.66
C ALA A 63 7.29 3.92 6.80
N LEU A 64 6.21 3.57 6.09
CA LEU A 64 5.64 2.24 6.07
C LEU A 64 6.64 1.20 5.54
N PHE A 65 7.30 1.46 4.41
CA PHE A 65 8.29 0.52 3.85
C PHE A 65 9.44 0.27 4.82
N VAL A 66 9.98 1.31 5.44
CA VAL A 66 11.09 1.19 6.40
C VAL A 66 10.64 0.41 7.63
N ALA A 67 9.50 0.77 8.22
CA ALA A 67 8.98 0.11 9.42
C ALA A 67 8.63 -1.36 9.16
N ALA A 68 7.92 -1.66 8.06
CA ALA A 68 7.53 -3.02 7.71
C ALA A 68 8.73 -3.91 7.42
N THR A 69 9.73 -3.40 6.69
CA THR A 69 10.96 -4.14 6.39
C THR A 69 11.76 -4.39 7.65
N GLY A 70 11.91 -3.39 8.53
CA GLY A 70 12.60 -3.53 9.81
C GLY A 70 11.92 -4.52 10.73
N ALA A 71 10.59 -4.43 10.87
CA ALA A 71 9.79 -5.36 11.67
C ALA A 71 9.87 -6.79 11.12
N ALA A 72 9.73 -6.98 9.81
CA ALA A 72 9.83 -8.30 9.19
C ALA A 72 11.21 -8.92 9.43
N ALA A 73 12.29 -8.15 9.23
CA ALA A 73 13.64 -8.59 9.50
C ALA A 73 13.84 -8.97 10.98
N TRP A 74 13.29 -8.18 11.91
CA TRP A 74 13.34 -8.42 13.35
C TRP A 74 12.56 -9.67 13.80
N CYS A 75 11.44 -9.96 13.16
CA CYS A 75 10.69 -11.21 13.38
C CYS A 75 11.52 -12.41 12.90
N ASP A 76 12.14 -12.30 11.73
CA ASP A 76 12.93 -13.35 11.11
C ASP A 76 14.23 -13.72 11.86
N THR A 77 14.74 -12.84 12.73
CA THR A 77 15.85 -13.17 13.63
C THR A 77 15.42 -14.05 14.80
N ARG A 78 14.12 -14.10 15.12
CA ARG A 78 13.55 -14.91 16.22
C ARG A 78 12.95 -16.20 15.72
N ILE A 79 12.06 -16.10 14.74
CA ILE A 79 11.35 -17.23 14.16
C ILE A 79 11.58 -17.17 12.64
N PRO A 80 12.26 -18.17 12.05
CA PRO A 80 12.47 -18.24 10.62
C PRO A 80 11.17 -18.06 9.82
N ASP A 81 11.22 -17.21 8.80
CA ASP A 81 10.10 -16.94 7.87
C ASP A 81 8.86 -16.25 8.49
N SER A 82 8.90 -15.88 9.76
CA SER A 82 7.78 -15.21 10.44
C SER A 82 7.55 -13.77 9.98
N GLY A 83 8.51 -13.12 9.31
CA GLY A 83 8.35 -11.78 8.76
C GLY A 83 7.23 -11.67 7.71
N LEU A 84 6.80 -12.78 7.10
CA LEU A 84 5.60 -12.78 6.25
C LEU A 84 4.33 -12.39 7.00
N LEU A 85 4.26 -12.70 8.30
CA LEU A 85 3.12 -12.32 9.15
C LEU A 85 3.02 -10.80 9.34
N VAL A 86 4.11 -10.05 9.10
CA VAL A 86 4.09 -8.58 9.05
C VAL A 86 3.52 -8.10 7.71
N TRP A 87 3.96 -8.68 6.60
CA TRP A 87 3.60 -8.23 5.26
C TRP A 87 2.15 -8.52 4.87
N VAL A 88 1.62 -9.69 5.22
CA VAL A 88 0.25 -10.11 4.85
C VAL A 88 -0.83 -9.11 5.30
N PRO A 89 -0.94 -8.74 6.60
CA PRO A 89 -1.97 -7.81 7.04
C PRO A 89 -1.81 -6.41 6.41
N ILE A 90 -0.57 -5.96 6.18
CA ILE A 90 -0.31 -4.69 5.49
C ILE A 90 -0.84 -4.74 4.06
N CYS A 91 -0.53 -5.80 3.30
CA CYS A 91 -1.00 -5.93 1.93
C CYS A 91 -2.53 -6.03 1.87
N ILE A 92 -3.16 -6.75 2.81
CA ILE A 92 -4.63 -6.84 2.89
C ILE A 92 -5.23 -5.46 3.14
N LEU A 93 -4.69 -4.70 4.10
CA LEU A 93 -5.17 -3.36 4.43
C LEU A 93 -5.13 -2.43 3.21
N TYR A 94 -4.05 -2.48 2.43
CA TYR A 94 -3.91 -1.64 1.23
C TYR A 94 -4.61 -2.20 -0.01
N ALA A 95 -5.03 -3.46 -0.02
CA ALA A 95 -5.89 -4.00 -1.07
C ALA A 95 -7.34 -3.50 -0.95
N VAL A 96 -7.81 -3.22 0.26
CA VAL A 96 -9.20 -2.79 0.51
C VAL A 96 -9.55 -1.49 -0.24
N PRO A 97 -8.78 -0.39 -0.14
CA PRO A 97 -9.06 0.84 -0.90
C PRO A 97 -9.06 0.63 -2.42
N VAL A 98 -8.10 -0.14 -2.94
CA VAL A 98 -8.02 -0.46 -4.38
C VAL A 98 -9.27 -1.19 -4.84
N VAL A 99 -9.67 -2.24 -4.12
CA VAL A 99 -10.88 -3.01 -4.45
C VAL A 99 -12.12 -2.13 -4.37
N HIS A 100 -12.26 -1.34 -3.31
CA HIS A 100 -13.37 -0.41 -3.16
C HIS A 100 -13.46 0.58 -4.33
N ASN A 101 -12.35 1.22 -4.69
CA ASN A 101 -12.33 2.17 -5.81
C ASN A 101 -12.67 1.49 -7.15
N LEU A 102 -12.18 0.27 -7.38
CA LEU A 102 -12.55 -0.50 -8.58
C LEU A 102 -14.06 -0.81 -8.64
N LEU A 103 -14.67 -1.14 -7.51
CA LEU A 103 -16.13 -1.36 -7.43
C LEU A 103 -16.90 -0.07 -7.76
N VAL A 104 -16.45 1.09 -7.25
CA VAL A 104 -17.04 2.40 -7.59
C VAL A 104 -16.88 2.70 -9.07
N ILE A 105 -15.69 2.48 -9.65
CA ILE A 105 -15.42 2.67 -11.08
C ILE A 105 -16.33 1.80 -11.95
N TRP A 106 -16.65 0.59 -11.50
CA TRP A 106 -17.57 -0.33 -12.19
C TRP A 106 -19.05 -0.06 -11.90
N GLY A 107 -19.39 0.95 -11.08
CA GLY A 107 -20.77 1.28 -10.73
C GLY A 107 -21.44 0.22 -9.86
N LEU A 108 -20.66 -0.55 -9.10
CA LEU A 108 -21.15 -1.56 -8.15
C LEU A 108 -21.37 -0.99 -6.74
N PHE A 109 -21.05 0.29 -6.54
CA PHE A 109 -21.23 1.07 -5.32
C PHE A 109 -21.60 2.52 -5.66
#